data_AF-A0A401M9P2-F1
#
_entry.id   AF-A0A401M9P2-F1
#
_cell.length_a   1.000
_cell.length_b   1.000
_cell.length_c   1.000
_cell.angle_alpha   90.00
_cell.angle_beta   90.00
_cell.angle_gamma   90.00
#
_symmetry.space_group_name_H-M   'P 1'
#
loop_
_entity.id
_entity.type
_entity.pdbx_description
1 polymer ?
#
loop_
_entity_poly.entity_id
_entity_poly.type
_entity_poly.pdbx_seq_one_letter_code
_entity_poly.pdbx_strand_id
1 'polypeptide(L)'
;MRTQAAQRPRPLADKGEPGRVNRPLVAELGQLGLLARLFTSGAVDLCLMRESLAYCCTEAETALALQGLGAHPVHAHGTPAQRDRRLPRAADGTAVAAFALSEPGAGSDAAALTLPADPEASRPGDSPGPVIQRTYPFRR
;
A
#
# COMPACT_ATOMS: atom_id res chain seq x y z
N MET A 1 15.13 11.23 -14.92
CA MET A 1 13.91 10.54 -14.42
C MET A 1 12.59 11.14 -14.91
N ARG A 2 12.49 12.45 -15.20
CA ARG A 2 11.20 13.15 -15.42
C ARG A 2 10.34 12.73 -16.63
N THR A 3 10.89 12.07 -17.66
CA THR A 3 10.13 11.79 -18.90
C THR A 3 9.79 10.31 -19.12
N GLN A 4 10.71 9.37 -18.85
CA GLN A 4 10.50 7.96 -19.23
C GLN A 4 9.65 7.16 -18.22
N ALA A 5 9.79 7.44 -16.91
CA ALA A 5 9.08 6.71 -15.86
C ALA A 5 7.59 7.09 -15.76
N ALA A 6 7.21 8.24 -16.33
CA ALA A 6 5.86 8.78 -16.32
C ALA A 6 5.02 8.40 -17.55
N GLN A 7 5.67 8.12 -18.70
CA GLN A 7 4.97 7.77 -19.94
C GLN A 7 4.42 6.33 -19.94
N ARG A 8 5.09 5.40 -19.24
CA ARG A 8 4.66 3.99 -19.18
C ARG A 8 3.46 3.75 -18.27
N PRO A 9 3.34 4.39 -17.08
CA PRO A 9 2.18 4.20 -16.21
C PRO A 9 0.88 4.81 -16.76
N ARG A 10 0.96 5.89 -17.55
CA ARG A 10 -0.22 6.66 -17.97
C ARG A 10 -1.25 5.85 -18.76
N PRO A 11 -0.89 5.08 -19.81
CA PRO A 11 -1.84 4.22 -20.51
C PRO A 11 -2.48 3.13 -19.65
N LEU A 12 -1.85 2.76 -18.53
CA LEU A 12 -2.42 1.81 -17.57
C LEU A 12 -3.37 2.50 -16.59
N ALA A 13 -3.03 3.71 -16.15
CA ALA A 13 -3.90 4.55 -15.34
C ALA A 13 -5.21 4.86 -16.06
N ASP A 14 -5.16 5.22 -17.35
CA ASP A 14 -6.35 5.51 -18.15
C ASP A 14 -7.30 4.30 -18.33
N LYS A 15 -6.84 3.08 -17.99
CA LYS A 15 -7.62 1.83 -18.02
C LYS A 15 -8.12 1.40 -16.63
N GLY A 16 -7.93 2.24 -15.61
CA GLY A 16 -8.41 1.99 -14.26
C GLY A 16 -9.94 1.96 -14.20
N GLU A 17 -10.48 0.96 -13.51
CA GLU A 17 -11.92 0.85 -13.27
C GLU A 17 -12.26 1.50 -11.91
N PRO A 18 -13.19 2.47 -11.86
CA PRO A 18 -13.60 3.08 -10.59
C PRO A 18 -14.00 2.04 -9.53
N GLY A 19 -13.54 2.25 -8.30
CA GLY A 19 -13.81 1.32 -7.19
C GLY A 19 -13.02 0.01 -7.24
N ARG A 20 -12.07 -0.16 -8.17
CA ARG A 20 -11.17 -1.32 -8.23
C ARG A 20 -9.72 -0.86 -8.14
N VAL A 21 -8.88 -1.73 -7.56
CA VAL A 21 -7.44 -1.52 -7.59
C VAL A 21 -6.93 -1.82 -9.01
N ASN A 22 -6.22 -0.85 -9.58
CA ASN A 22 -5.51 -1.01 -10.85
C ASN A 22 -4.22 -1.84 -10.64
N ARG A 23 -4.39 -3.16 -10.53
CA ARG A 23 -3.26 -4.10 -10.33
C ARG A 23 -2.18 -4.03 -11.42
N PRO A 24 -2.53 -3.89 -12.72
CA PRO A 24 -1.53 -3.71 -13.77
C PRO A 24 -0.64 -2.48 -13.52
N LEU A 25 -1.23 -1.36 -13.09
CA LEU A 25 -0.48 -0.16 -12.74
C LEU A 25 0.48 -0.38 -11.57
N VAL A 26 0.04 -1.07 -10.50
CA VAL A 26 0.90 -1.40 -9.35
C VAL A 26 2.06 -2.30 -9.78
N ALA A 27 1.81 -3.32 -10.60
CA ALA A 27 2.85 -4.20 -11.12
C ALA A 27 3.86 -3.43 -11.99
N GLU A 28 3.40 -2.50 -12.83
CA GLU A 28 4.26 -1.65 -13.65
C GLU A 28 5.18 -0.77 -12.79
N LEU A 29 4.66 -0.16 -11.73
CA LEU A 29 5.47 0.62 -10.78
C LEU A 29 6.54 -0.24 -10.10
N GLY A 30 6.22 -1.51 -9.81
CA GLY A 30 7.17 -2.51 -9.32
C GLY A 30 8.27 -2.83 -10.33
N GLN A 31 7.91 -3.09 -11.59
CA GLN A 31 8.85 -3.34 -12.68
C GLN A 31 9.77 -2.16 -12.97
N LEU A 32 9.28 -0.93 -12.79
CA LEU A 32 10.09 0.30 -12.89
C LEU A 32 11.01 0.52 -11.69
N GLY A 33 10.96 -0.36 -10.67
CA GLY A 33 11.73 -0.27 -9.44
C GLY A 33 11.30 0.85 -8.50
N LEU A 34 10.18 1.53 -8.79
CA LEU A 34 9.72 2.68 -8.01
C LEU A 34 9.19 2.24 -6.63
N LEU A 35 8.54 1.08 -6.57
CA LEU A 35 8.03 0.55 -5.30
C LEU A 35 9.15 0.07 -4.38
N ALA A 36 10.23 -0.51 -4.90
CA ALA A 36 11.40 -0.88 -4.09
C ALA A 36 12.05 0.34 -3.41
N ARG A 37 12.04 1.49 -4.10
CA ARG A 37 12.59 2.75 -3.56
C ARG A 37 11.84 3.29 -2.35
N LEU A 38 10.60 2.86 -2.11
CA LEU A 38 9.83 3.22 -0.90
C LEU A 38 10.51 2.78 0.40
N PHE A 39 11.38 1.76 0.33
CA PHE A 39 12.02 1.16 1.51
C PHE A 39 13.52 1.45 1.60
N THR A 40 14.09 2.12 0.60
CA THR A 40 15.54 2.36 0.50
C THR A 40 15.92 3.83 0.32
N SER A 41 14.96 4.69 -0.01
CA SER A 41 15.20 6.12 -0.25
C SER A 41 14.98 6.96 1.01
N GLY A 42 15.70 8.07 1.12
CA GLY A 42 15.46 9.06 2.16
C GLY A 42 14.20 9.90 1.92
N ALA A 43 13.78 10.66 2.93
CA ALA A 43 12.55 11.46 2.88
C ALA A 43 12.51 12.43 1.69
N VAL A 44 13.61 13.14 1.41
CA VAL A 44 13.68 14.11 0.30
C VAL A 44 13.53 13.42 -1.06
N ASP A 45 14.20 12.28 -1.27
CA ASP A 45 14.10 11.50 -2.50
C ASP A 45 12.69 10.97 -2.73
N LEU A 46 12.00 10.55 -1.65
CA LEU A 46 10.60 10.14 -1.71
C LEU A 46 9.70 11.31 -2.10
N CYS A 47 9.90 12.50 -1.54
CA CYS A 47 9.15 13.70 -1.91
C CYS A 47 9.31 14.03 -3.39
N LEU A 48 10.56 14.08 -3.89
CA LEU A 48 10.84 14.39 -5.30
C LEU A 48 10.30 13.31 -6.25
N MET A 49 10.35 12.04 -5.85
CA MET A 49 9.79 10.94 -6.65
C MET A 49 8.27 11.05 -6.74
N ARG A 50 7.59 11.31 -5.62
CA ARG A 50 6.14 11.51 -5.59
C ARG A 50 5.71 12.74 -6.38
N GLU A 51 6.38 13.87 -6.17
CA GLU A 51 6.15 15.11 -6.93
C GLU A 51 6.29 14.87 -8.44
N SER A 52 7.35 14.17 -8.85
CA SER A 52 7.59 13.86 -10.26
C SER A 52 6.50 12.98 -10.87
N LEU A 53 5.98 12.00 -10.10
CA LEU A 53 4.86 11.17 -10.56
C LEU A 53 3.55 11.98 -10.61
N ALA A 54 3.26 12.77 -9.59
CA ALA A 54 2.05 13.61 -9.52
C ALA A 54 1.95 14.57 -10.70
N TYR A 55 3.07 15.15 -11.14
CA TYR A 55 3.12 16.04 -12.30
C TYR A 55 2.66 15.35 -13.61
N CYS A 56 2.80 14.03 -13.69
CA CYS A 56 2.53 13.29 -14.93
C CYS A 56 1.28 12.41 -14.88
N CYS A 57 1.02 11.78 -13.73
CA CYS A 57 -0.08 10.85 -13.51
C CYS A 57 -0.38 10.73 -12.01
N THR A 58 -1.45 11.40 -11.56
CA THR A 58 -1.88 11.39 -10.16
C THR A 58 -2.26 9.98 -9.67
N GLU A 59 -2.84 9.14 -10.52
CA GLU A 59 -3.19 7.76 -10.13
C GLU A 59 -1.94 6.91 -9.85
N ALA A 60 -0.90 7.04 -10.68
CA ALA A 60 0.37 6.35 -10.47
C ALA A 60 1.07 6.81 -9.18
N GLU A 61 1.03 8.11 -8.90
CA GLU A 61 1.52 8.66 -7.63
C GLU A 61 0.73 8.10 -6.44
N THR A 62 -0.60 8.10 -6.53
CA THR A 62 -1.47 7.61 -5.45
C THR A 62 -1.23 6.12 -5.20
N ALA A 63 -1.10 5.32 -6.26
CA ALA A 63 -0.77 3.90 -6.15
C ALA A 63 0.59 3.67 -5.46
N LEU A 64 1.61 4.45 -5.81
CA LEU A 64 2.91 4.41 -5.14
C LEU A 64 2.82 4.83 -3.66
N ALA A 65 2.11 5.91 -3.37
CA ALA A 65 1.94 6.41 -2.01
C ALA A 65 1.20 5.41 -1.11
N LEU A 66 0.13 4.79 -1.62
CA LEU A 66 -0.63 3.76 -0.89
C LEU A 66 0.17 2.48 -0.67
N GLN A 67 1.01 2.06 -1.62
CA GLN A 67 1.94 0.95 -1.40
C GLN A 67 2.89 1.25 -0.24
N GLY A 68 3.47 2.46 -0.23
CA GLY A 68 4.35 2.92 0.83
C GLY A 68 3.64 2.90 2.17
N LEU A 69 2.49 3.58 2.27
CA LEU A 69 1.69 3.68 3.48
C LEU A 69 1.27 2.30 4.03
N GLY A 70 0.78 1.41 3.16
CA GLY A 70 0.31 0.09 3.56
C GLY A 70 1.42 -0.87 3.97
N ALA A 71 2.59 -0.81 3.33
CA ALA A 71 3.71 -1.70 3.64
C ALA A 71 4.63 -1.18 4.75
N HIS A 72 4.61 0.13 5.03
CA HIS A 72 5.50 0.76 6.00
C HIS A 72 5.42 0.15 7.41
N PRO A 73 4.27 -0.21 7.99
CA PRO A 73 4.23 -0.84 9.31
C PRO A 73 5.02 -2.14 9.39
N VAL A 74 5.00 -2.96 8.31
CA VAL A 74 5.81 -4.18 8.24
C VAL A 74 7.29 -3.84 8.07
N HIS A 75 7.62 -2.81 7.28
CA HIS A 75 8.99 -2.34 7.13
C HIS A 75 9.56 -1.74 8.43
N ALA A 76 8.78 -1.01 9.21
CA ALA A 76 9.26 -0.37 10.42
C ALA A 76 9.27 -1.35 11.61
N HIS A 77 8.20 -2.14 11.77
CA HIS A 77 7.93 -2.89 13.01
C HIS A 77 7.70 -4.39 12.80
N GLY A 78 7.71 -4.89 11.57
CA GLY A 78 7.51 -6.32 11.31
C GLY A 78 8.66 -7.18 11.83
N THR A 79 8.36 -8.43 12.18
CA THR A 79 9.38 -9.46 12.47
C THR A 79 10.18 -9.80 11.20
N PRO A 80 11.38 -10.40 11.31
CA PRO A 80 12.14 -10.84 10.14
C PRO A 80 11.29 -11.70 9.18
N ALA A 81 10.56 -12.70 9.71
CA ALA A 81 9.69 -13.56 8.92
C ALA A 81 8.55 -12.80 8.21
N GLN A 82 7.98 -11.76 8.85
CA GLN A 82 6.97 -10.90 8.20
C GLN A 82 7.59 -10.07 7.08
N ARG A 83 8.78 -9.50 7.29
CA ARG A 83 9.49 -8.71 6.29
C ARG A 83 9.84 -9.55 5.08
N ASP A 84 10.47 -10.69 5.28
CA ASP A 84 10.92 -11.60 4.22
C ASP A 84 9.75 -12.11 3.37
N ARG A 85 8.60 -12.35 4.00
CA ARG A 85 7.41 -12.83 3.31
C ARG A 85 6.64 -11.73 2.56
N ARG A 86 6.62 -10.50 3.08
CA ARG A 86 5.68 -9.45 2.62
C ARG A 86 6.34 -8.34 1.81
N LEU A 87 7.53 -7.88 2.20
CA LEU A 87 8.16 -6.71 1.57
C LEU A 87 8.59 -6.99 0.12
N PRO A 88 9.15 -8.15 -0.25
CA PRO A 88 9.50 -8.41 -1.65
C PRO A 88 8.29 -8.29 -2.59
N ARG A 89 7.14 -8.83 -2.16
CA ARG A 89 5.89 -8.80 -2.94
C ARG A 89 5.26 -7.41 -3.03
N ALA A 90 5.47 -6.58 -2.01
CA ALA A 90 5.03 -5.19 -2.04
C ALA A 90 5.95 -4.34 -2.95
N ALA A 91 7.25 -4.63 -2.93
CA ALA A 91 8.28 -3.95 -3.71
C ALA A 91 8.27 -4.30 -5.20
N ASP A 92 7.87 -5.52 -5.57
CA ASP A 92 7.73 -5.95 -6.97
C ASP A 92 6.32 -5.72 -7.55
N GLY A 93 5.37 -5.30 -6.72
CA GLY A 93 3.99 -5.02 -7.11
C GLY A 93 3.10 -6.26 -7.31
N THR A 94 3.59 -7.47 -6.98
CA THR A 94 2.78 -8.71 -7.03
C THR A 94 1.76 -8.79 -5.89
N ALA A 95 1.94 -8.01 -4.83
CA ALA A 95 0.97 -7.79 -3.78
C ALA A 95 0.63 -6.29 -3.65
N VAL A 96 -0.66 -6.03 -3.49
CA VAL A 96 -1.18 -4.70 -3.15
C VAL A 96 -1.31 -4.62 -1.63
N ALA A 97 -0.65 -3.64 -1.04
CA ALA A 97 -0.77 -3.26 0.35
C ALA A 97 -1.92 -2.26 0.53
N ALA A 98 -2.52 -2.28 1.71
CA ALA A 98 -3.58 -1.37 2.09
C ALA A 98 -3.39 -0.99 3.56
N PHE A 99 -3.89 0.19 3.94
CA PHE A 99 -3.83 0.69 5.31
C PHE A 99 -5.26 0.93 5.82
N ALA A 100 -5.79 -0.07 6.53
CA ALA A 100 -7.17 -0.06 7.01
C ALA A 100 -7.23 0.60 8.41
N LEU A 101 -7.31 1.93 8.43
CA LEU A 101 -7.38 2.72 9.66
C LEU A 101 -8.78 3.29 9.92
N SER A 102 -9.36 4.03 8.98
CA SER A 102 -10.53 4.89 9.24
C SER A 102 -11.85 4.15 9.43
N GLU A 103 -12.51 4.34 10.59
CA GLU A 103 -13.82 3.77 10.94
C GLU A 103 -14.97 4.79 10.80
N PRO A 104 -16.24 4.35 10.65
CA PRO A 104 -17.38 5.23 10.85
C PRO A 104 -17.33 5.89 12.23
N GLY A 105 -17.16 7.21 12.28
CA GLY A 105 -17.02 7.98 13.52
C GLY A 105 -15.58 8.23 13.99
N ALA A 106 -14.58 7.59 13.38
CA ALA A 106 -13.16 7.78 13.70
C ALA A 106 -12.32 7.93 12.42
N GLY A 107 -12.17 9.17 11.96
CA GLY A 107 -11.35 9.56 10.80
C GLY A 107 -10.22 10.51 11.20
N SER A 108 -10.58 11.76 11.54
CA SER A 108 -9.62 12.75 12.05
C SER A 108 -9.09 12.39 13.44
N ASP A 109 -9.94 11.79 14.28
CA ASP A 109 -9.55 11.21 15.57
C ASP A 109 -9.33 9.70 15.42
N ALA A 110 -8.13 9.33 14.97
CA ALA A 110 -7.74 7.93 14.84
C ALA A 110 -7.45 7.24 16.19
N ALA A 111 -7.40 7.97 17.30
CA ALA A 111 -7.25 7.37 18.62
C ALA A 111 -8.58 6.79 19.14
N ALA A 112 -9.71 7.25 18.59
CA ALA A 112 -11.06 6.80 18.92
C ALA A 112 -11.50 5.53 18.18
N LEU A 113 -10.58 4.75 17.60
CA LEU A 113 -10.92 3.48 16.93
C LEU A 113 -11.54 2.48 17.90
N THR A 114 -12.51 1.72 17.41
CA THR A 114 -13.34 0.82 18.22
C THR A 114 -13.29 -0.63 17.79
N LEU A 115 -12.63 -0.96 16.67
CA LEU A 115 -12.50 -2.34 16.20
C LEU A 115 -11.75 -3.21 17.24
N PRO A 116 -12.40 -4.22 17.85
CA PRO A 116 -11.73 -5.08 18.82
C PRO A 116 -10.75 -6.02 18.12
N ALA A 117 -9.60 -6.23 18.77
CA ALA A 117 -8.66 -7.29 18.46
C ALA A 117 -8.74 -8.35 19.57
N ASP A 118 -9.11 -9.58 19.23
CA ASP A 118 -9.16 -10.68 20.16
C ASP A 118 -7.82 -11.45 20.09
N PRO A 119 -6.99 -11.42 21.15
CA PRO A 119 -5.67 -12.05 21.15
C PRO A 119 -5.71 -13.58 21.09
N GLU A 120 -6.84 -14.21 21.45
CA GLU A 120 -6.96 -15.67 21.55
C GLU A 120 -7.69 -16.30 20.36
N ALA A 121 -8.43 -15.49 19.61
CA ALA A 121 -9.08 -15.97 18.40
C ALA A 121 -8.02 -16.36 17.35
N SER A 122 -8.10 -17.58 16.83
CA SER A 122 -7.24 -18.10 15.75
C SER A 122 -8.12 -18.55 14.57
N ARG A 123 -7.76 -18.16 13.34
CA ARG A 123 -8.40 -18.74 12.14
C ARG A 123 -7.75 -20.08 11.80
N PRO A 124 -8.49 -21.05 11.22
CA PRO A 124 -7.90 -22.30 10.77
C PRO A 124 -6.76 -22.03 9.77
N GLY A 125 -5.52 -22.37 10.15
CA GLY A 125 -4.32 -22.20 9.33
C GLY A 125 -3.45 -20.97 9.62
N ASP A 126 -3.78 -20.14 10.61
CA ASP A 126 -2.94 -19.00 11.01
C ASP A 126 -1.88 -19.36 12.07
N SER A 127 -0.75 -18.65 12.06
CA SER A 127 0.20 -18.63 13.18
C SER A 127 -0.41 -17.87 14.37
N PRO A 128 -0.04 -18.16 15.63
CA PRO A 128 -0.66 -17.52 16.79
C PRO A 128 -0.55 -15.99 16.72
N GLY A 129 -1.69 -15.31 16.85
CA GLY A 129 -1.81 -13.86 16.76
C GLY A 129 -3.26 -13.41 16.81
N PRO A 130 -3.52 -12.12 17.10
CA PRO A 130 -4.88 -11.61 17.30
C PRO A 130 -5.73 -11.72 16.03
N VAL A 131 -6.98 -12.14 16.16
CA VAL A 131 -7.97 -12.16 15.07
C VAL A 131 -8.93 -10.98 15.17
N ILE A 132 -9.13 -10.32 14.03
CA ILE A 132 -10.04 -9.19 13.88
C ILE A 132 -11.49 -9.70 13.77
N GLN A 133 -12.34 -9.31 14.72
CA GLN A 133 -13.71 -9.83 14.86
C GLN A 133 -14.77 -9.13 13.98
N ARG A 134 -14.43 -8.03 13.28
CA ARG A 134 -15.36 -7.30 12.40
C ARG A 134 -14.77 -7.03 11.02
N THR A 135 -15.59 -7.15 9.97
CA THR A 135 -15.21 -6.81 8.59
C THR A 135 -15.82 -5.47 8.21
N TYR A 136 -15.05 -4.61 7.53
CA TYR A 136 -15.60 -3.41 6.91
C TYR A 136 -16.63 -3.78 5.85
N PRO A 137 -17.84 -3.19 5.85
CA PRO A 137 -18.63 -3.16 4.64
C PRO A 137 -17.93 -2.21 3.68
N PHE A 138 -17.10 -2.75 2.78
CA PHE A 138 -16.73 -2.04 1.55
C PHE A 138 -18.02 -1.94 0.72
N ARG A 139 -18.80 -0.87 0.89
CA ARG A 139 -19.96 -0.61 0.03
C ARG A 139 -19.42 -0.49 -1.39
N ARG A 140 -19.91 -1.38 -2.27
CA ARG A 140 -19.67 -1.32 -3.71
C ARG A 140 -20.26 -0.07 -4.32
#